data_AF-A0A520CBX1-F1
#
_entry.id   AF-A0A520CBX1-F1
#
_cell.length_a   1.000
_cell.length_b   1.000
_cell.length_c   1.000
_cell.angle_alpha   90.00
_cell.angle_beta   90.00
_cell.angle_gamma   90.00
#
_symmetry.space_group_name_H-M   'P 1'
#
loop_
_entity.id
_entity.type
_entity.pdbx_description
1 polymer ?
#
loop_
_entity_poly.entity_id
_entity_poly.type
_entity_poly.pdbx_seq_one_letter_code
_entity_poly.pdbx_strand_id
1 'polypeptide(L)'
;MAIKITDECINCGACEPECPNNAIYDAGTAWRFSDGTNLDGIIDFGGEQMDAGAAQEAVSDEVYYIVSDKCTECKGFHDEPQCAAVCP
;
A
#
# COMPACT_ATOMS: atom_id res chain seq x y z
N MET A 1 -4.73 12.25 2.32
CA MET A 1 -5.44 11.82 1.10
C MET A 1 -4.40 11.03 0.32
N ALA A 2 -4.47 9.70 0.36
CA ALA A 2 -3.45 8.85 -0.26
C ALA A 2 -3.46 9.00 -1.79
N ILE A 3 -2.28 8.98 -2.41
CA ILE A 3 -2.11 8.82 -3.86
C ILE A 3 -2.70 7.46 -4.28
N LYS A 4 -3.30 7.42 -5.48
CA LYS A 4 -3.87 6.21 -6.10
C LYS A 4 -3.21 5.99 -7.46
N ILE A 5 -2.95 4.73 -7.79
CA ILE A 5 -2.54 4.32 -9.14
C ILE A 5 -3.77 4.40 -10.06
N THR A 6 -3.57 4.86 -11.29
CA THR A 6 -4.61 5.01 -12.31
C THR A 6 -4.62 3.84 -13.29
N ASP A 7 -5.65 3.77 -14.12
CA ASP A 7 -5.79 2.75 -15.17
C ASP A 7 -4.76 2.88 -16.30
N GLU A 8 -3.93 3.94 -16.27
CA GLU A 8 -2.78 4.13 -17.18
C GLU A 8 -1.56 3.30 -16.75
N CYS A 9 -1.65 2.58 -15.62
CA CYS A 9 -0.59 1.72 -15.15
C CYS A 9 -0.21 0.66 -16.18
N ILE A 10 1.08 0.58 -16.47
CA ILE A 10 1.65 -0.41 -17.40
C ILE A 10 2.23 -1.65 -16.70
N ASN A 11 1.96 -1.82 -15.40
CA ASN A 11 2.45 -2.92 -14.58
C ASN A 11 3.99 -3.12 -14.65
N CYS A 12 4.75 -2.02 -14.65
CA CYS A 12 6.22 -2.07 -14.68
C CYS A 12 6.87 -2.42 -13.32
N GLY A 13 6.12 -2.33 -12.23
CA GLY A 13 6.57 -2.67 -10.87
C GLY A 13 7.55 -1.69 -10.22
N ALA A 14 7.86 -0.55 -10.85
CA ALA A 14 8.86 0.40 -10.33
C ALA A 14 8.43 1.08 -9.02
N CYS A 15 7.12 1.24 -8.77
CA CYS A 15 6.62 1.94 -7.59
C CYS A 15 6.62 1.10 -6.31
N GLU A 16 6.48 -0.22 -6.41
CA GLU A 16 6.43 -1.15 -5.28
C GLU A 16 7.65 -1.06 -4.34
N PRO A 17 8.91 -1.16 -4.83
CA PRO A 17 10.09 -1.11 -3.97
C PRO A 17 10.33 0.27 -3.34
N GLU A 18 9.76 1.33 -3.90
CA GLU A 18 9.91 2.70 -3.40
C GLU A 18 8.97 3.00 -2.22
N CYS A 19 8.01 2.11 -1.93
CA CYS A 19 7.09 2.30 -0.83
C CYS A 19 7.73 1.91 0.52
N PRO A 20 7.98 2.86 1.45
CA PRO A 20 8.74 2.59 2.67
C PRO A 20 8.02 1.68 3.67
N ASN A 21 6.71 1.44 3.48
CA ASN A 21 5.88 0.65 4.39
C ASN A 21 4.99 -0.36 3.64
N ASN A 22 5.37 -0.71 2.41
CA ASN A 22 4.73 -1.76 1.62
C ASN A 22 3.20 -1.61 1.51
N ALA A 23 2.76 -0.40 1.15
CA ALA A 23 1.35 -0.09 0.86
C ALA A 23 0.95 -0.35 -0.61
N ILE A 24 1.91 -0.73 -1.46
CA ILE A 24 1.70 -0.96 -2.90
C ILE A 24 1.84 -2.45 -3.18
N TYR A 25 0.91 -2.99 -3.98
CA TYR A 25 0.83 -4.41 -4.31
C TYR A 25 0.52 -4.60 -5.79
N ASP A 26 0.92 -5.74 -6.33
CA ASP A 26 0.56 -6.18 -7.68
C ASP A 26 -0.93 -6.55 -7.78
N ALA A 27 -1.46 -6.49 -9.00
CA ALA A 27 -2.82 -6.83 -9.35
C ALA A 27 -3.24 -8.20 -8.80
N GLY A 28 -4.36 -8.26 -8.10
CA GLY A 28 -4.93 -9.49 -7.56
C GLY A 28 -4.18 -10.11 -6.38
N THR A 29 -3.11 -9.46 -5.91
CA THR A 29 -2.37 -9.94 -4.73
C THR A 29 -3.11 -9.54 -3.47
N ALA A 30 -3.35 -10.50 -2.55
CA ALA A 30 -3.91 -10.20 -1.24
C ALA A 30 -2.90 -9.44 -0.36
N TRP A 31 -3.37 -8.47 0.43
CA TRP A 31 -2.53 -7.63 1.28
C TRP A 31 -2.83 -7.81 2.76
N ARG A 32 -1.89 -7.43 3.63
CA ARG A 32 -2.05 -7.43 5.09
C ARG A 32 -1.50 -6.13 5.70
N PHE A 33 -2.02 -5.75 6.86
CA PHE A 33 -1.45 -4.61 7.61
C PHE A 33 -0.05 -4.91 8.11
N SER A 34 0.25 -6.17 8.43
CA SER A 34 1.57 -6.62 8.88
C SER A 34 2.66 -6.53 7.80
N ASP A 35 2.31 -6.58 6.52
CA ASP A 35 3.31 -6.62 5.45
C ASP A 35 4.09 -5.30 5.40
N GLY A 36 5.41 -5.36 5.56
CA GLY A 36 6.28 -4.18 5.56
C GLY A 36 6.06 -3.21 6.72
N THR A 37 5.35 -3.64 7.78
CA THR A 37 5.19 -2.87 9.01
C THR A 37 5.55 -3.72 10.23
N ASN A 38 5.60 -3.09 11.40
CA ASN A 38 5.76 -3.80 12.68
C ASN A 38 4.41 -4.07 13.37
N LEU A 39 3.32 -4.13 12.62
CA LEU A 39 1.99 -4.40 13.15
C LEU A 39 1.77 -5.92 13.26
N ASP A 40 1.43 -6.38 14.45
CA ASP A 40 1.11 -7.77 14.74
C ASP A 40 -0.14 -7.89 15.63
N GLY A 41 -0.85 -9.01 15.50
CA GLY A 41 -2.05 -9.29 16.27
C GLY A 41 -3.23 -8.36 15.95
N ILE A 42 -4.06 -8.08 16.95
CA ILE A 42 -5.24 -7.23 16.80
C ILE A 42 -4.84 -5.76 16.91
N ILE A 43 -5.06 -5.01 15.83
CA ILE A 43 -4.87 -3.56 15.76
C ILE A 43 -6.22 -2.84 15.87
N ASP A 44 -6.24 -1.70 16.54
CA ASP A 44 -7.39 -0.80 16.60
C ASP A 44 -7.19 0.33 15.59
N PHE A 45 -8.06 0.36 14.57
CA PHE A 45 -8.05 1.40 13.54
C PHE A 45 -9.25 2.33 13.73
N GLY A 46 -9.17 3.22 14.73
CA GLY A 46 -10.21 4.22 14.97
C GLY A 46 -11.49 3.66 15.62
N GLY A 47 -11.36 2.60 16.42
CA GLY A 47 -12.44 1.91 17.11
C GLY A 47 -12.85 0.58 16.47
N GLU A 48 -12.32 0.24 15.29
CA GLU A 48 -12.50 -1.05 14.65
C GLU A 48 -11.28 -1.95 14.90
N GLN A 49 -11.51 -3.09 15.55
CA GLN A 49 -10.47 -4.09 15.80
C GLN A 49 -10.34 -5.01 14.59
N MET A 50 -9.14 -5.07 14.03
CA MET A 50 -8.81 -5.92 12.89
C MET A 50 -7.50 -6.68 13.15
N ASP A 51 -7.39 -7.89 12.63
CA ASP A 51 -6.16 -8.68 12.72
C ASP A 51 -5.16 -8.20 11.67
N ALA A 52 -3.98 -7.75 12.10
CA ALA A 52 -2.94 -7.24 11.22
C ALA A 52 -2.41 -8.28 10.24
N GLY A 53 -2.46 -9.57 10.61
CA GLY A 53 -2.02 -10.69 9.79
C GLY A 53 -3.14 -11.29 8.91
N ALA A 54 -4.38 -10.84 9.06
CA ALA A 54 -5.47 -11.30 8.21
C ALA A 54 -5.29 -10.80 6.78
N ALA A 55 -5.36 -11.72 5.82
CA ALA A 55 -5.32 -11.41 4.40
C ALA A 55 -6.59 -10.65 3.99
N GLN A 56 -6.40 -9.54 3.30
CA GLN A 56 -7.45 -8.72 2.72
C GLN A 56 -7.49 -8.94 1.21
N GLU A 57 -8.67 -8.78 0.62
CA GLU A 57 -8.85 -8.87 -0.83
C GLU A 57 -8.11 -7.73 -1.55
N ALA A 58 -7.66 -8.01 -2.77
CA ALA A 58 -6.99 -7.01 -3.59
C ALA A 58 -7.92 -5.84 -3.90
N VAL A 59 -7.38 -4.62 -3.88
CA VAL A 59 -8.16 -3.42 -4.25
C VAL A 59 -8.35 -3.35 -5.77
N SER A 60 -7.41 -3.90 -6.53
CA SER A 60 -7.48 -4.03 -7.99
C SER A 60 -6.92 -5.38 -8.42
N ASP A 61 -7.61 -6.00 -9.38
CA ASP A 61 -7.21 -7.24 -10.04
C ASP A 61 -6.56 -7.01 -11.41
N GLU A 62 -6.48 -5.76 -11.88
CA GLU A 62 -6.04 -5.42 -13.25
C GLU A 62 -4.69 -4.70 -13.28
N VAL A 63 -4.43 -3.86 -12.27
CA VAL A 63 -3.23 -3.03 -12.16
C VAL A 63 -2.68 -3.04 -10.74
N TYR A 64 -1.42 -2.63 -10.60
CA TYR A 64 -0.87 -2.33 -9.28
C TYR A 64 -1.78 -1.35 -8.53
N TYR A 65 -1.90 -1.52 -7.21
CA TYR A 65 -2.77 -0.68 -6.40
C TYR A 65 -2.09 -0.25 -5.10
N ILE A 66 -2.58 0.88 -4.55
CA ILE A 66 -2.13 1.42 -3.27
C ILE A 66 -3.25 1.25 -2.25
N VAL A 67 -2.95 0.53 -1.17
CA VAL A 67 -3.85 0.43 -0.01
C VAL A 67 -3.83 1.76 0.72
N SER A 68 -4.91 2.52 0.58
CA SER A 68 -5.01 3.89 1.12
C SER A 68 -4.82 3.93 2.63
N ASP A 69 -5.31 2.91 3.35
CA ASP A 69 -5.22 2.83 4.81
C ASP A 69 -3.80 2.51 5.30
N LYS A 70 -2.97 1.90 4.45
CA LYS A 70 -1.54 1.69 4.73
C LYS A 70 -0.68 2.86 4.26
N CYS A 71 -1.11 3.65 3.28
CA CYS A 71 -0.28 4.70 2.72
C CYS A 71 -0.02 5.83 3.73
N THR A 72 1.26 6.07 4.03
CA THR A 72 1.69 7.13 4.97
C THR A 72 2.05 8.44 4.28
N GLU A 73 1.85 8.54 2.96
CA GLU A 73 2.32 9.67 2.15
C GLU A 73 3.84 9.91 2.31
N CYS A 74 4.61 8.83 2.54
CA CYS A 74 6.05 8.85 2.83
C CYS A 74 6.45 9.67 4.06
N LYS A 75 5.49 10.12 4.90
CA LYS A 75 5.77 10.95 6.07
C LYS A 75 6.69 10.24 7.05
N GLY A 76 7.76 10.92 7.42
CA GLY A 76 8.81 10.38 8.30
C GLY A 76 9.91 9.62 7.59
N PHE A 77 9.83 9.44 6.26
CA PHE A 77 10.87 8.81 5.44
C PHE A 77 11.40 9.77 4.36
N HIS A 78 10.49 10.44 3.63
CA HIS A 78 10.82 11.39 2.57
C HIS A 78 9.89 12.61 2.61
N ASP A 79 10.34 13.72 2.03
CA ASP A 79 9.55 14.96 1.97
C ASP A 79 8.43 14.91 0.90
N GLU A 80 8.57 14.00 -0.08
CA GLU A 80 7.65 13.82 -1.19
C GLU A 80 7.36 12.33 -1.48
N PRO A 81 6.22 11.98 -2.09
CA PRO A 81 5.89 10.60 -2.44
C PRO A 81 6.82 10.01 -3.50
N GLN A 82 7.59 8.98 -3.14
CA GLN A 82 8.58 8.38 -4.03
C GLN A 82 7.94 7.58 -5.18
N CYS A 83 6.80 6.92 -4.93
CA CYS A 83 6.06 6.19 -5.96
C CYS A 83 5.61 7.09 -7.13
N ALA A 84 5.27 8.35 -6.85
CA ALA A 84 4.89 9.32 -7.87
C ALA A 84 6.09 9.87 -8.66
N ALA A 85 7.30 9.80 -8.09
CA ALA A 85 8.52 10.21 -8.79
C ALA A 85 8.99 9.17 -9.83
N VAL A 86 8.62 7.91 -9.64
CA VAL A 86 9.03 6.79 -10.52
C VAL A 86 7.90 6.29 -11.43
N CYS A 87 6.64 6.57 -11.11
CA CYS A 87 5.51 6.23 -11.96
C CYS A 87 5.37 7.27 -13.10
N PRO A 88 5.45 6.85 -14.37
CA PRO A 88 5.38 7.75 -15.52
C PRO A 88 3.97 8.35 -15.74
#